data_AF-A0A3B9BDG8-F1
#
_entry.id   AF-A0A3B9BDG8-F1
#
_cell.length_a   1.000
_cell.length_b   1.000
_cell.length_c   1.000
_cell.angle_alpha   90.00
_cell.angle_beta   90.00
_cell.angle_gamma   90.00
#
_symmetry.space_group_name_H-M   'P 1'
#
loop_
_entity.id
_entity.type
_entity.pdbx_description
1 polymer ?
#
loop_
_entity_poly.entity_id
_entity_poly.type
_entity_poly.pdbx_seq_one_letter_code
_entity_poly.pdbx_strand_id
1 'polypeptide(L)'
;ASAVEGILKSDCSVHGIYNLTDNEKYTKKQIIEWTAEKLGIGSVSFSGKASSARRSFLPNGQMPNRRISNEKFKKQFHWNPNYNSFMDGYLEILKQ
;
A
#
# COMPACT_ATOMS: atom_id res chain seq x y z
N ALA A 1 2.28 15.15 8.54
CA ALA A 1 1.42 15.98 7.67
C ALA A 1 0.86 15.08 6.58
N SER A 2 -0.42 15.25 6.21
CA SER A 2 -1.00 14.40 5.16
C SER A 2 -0.38 14.74 3.79
N ALA A 3 -0.40 13.79 2.86
CA ALA A 3 0.12 14.01 1.52
C ALA A 3 -0.65 15.12 0.77
N VAL A 4 -1.96 15.19 0.99
CA VAL A 4 -2.84 16.21 0.41
C VAL A 4 -2.50 17.61 0.94
N GLU A 5 -2.27 17.74 2.25
CA GLU A 5 -1.82 19.00 2.85
C GLU A 5 -0.49 19.47 2.26
N GLY A 6 0.45 18.55 2.01
CA GLY A 6 1.73 18.88 1.38
C GLY A 6 1.56 19.48 -0.01
N ILE A 7 0.60 18.98 -0.79
CA ILE A 7 0.28 19.51 -2.13
C ILE A 7 -0.43 20.86 -2.03
N LEU A 8 -1.44 20.97 -1.17
CA LEU A 8 -2.22 22.21 -1.03
C LEU A 8 -1.37 23.41 -0.54
N LYS A 9 -0.27 23.14 0.16
CA LYS A 9 0.69 24.16 0.61
C LYS A 9 1.81 24.45 -0.40
N SER A 10 1.92 23.65 -1.46
CA SER A 10 2.96 23.83 -2.47
C SER A 10 2.60 24.90 -3.49
N ASP A 11 3.62 25.51 -4.10
CA ASP A 11 3.41 26.49 -5.16
C ASP A 11 2.74 25.87 -6.39
N CYS A 12 1.91 26.65 -7.08
CA CYS A 12 1.20 26.22 -8.30
C CYS A 12 2.13 25.83 -9.46
N SER A 13 3.42 26.14 -9.37
CA SER A 13 4.45 25.71 -10.32
C SER A 13 4.87 24.25 -10.13
N VAL A 14 4.57 23.63 -8.99
CA VAL A 14 4.88 22.22 -8.73
C VAL A 14 3.82 21.35 -9.40
N HIS A 15 4.23 20.62 -10.45
CA HIS A 15 3.34 19.72 -11.18
C HIS A 15 4.03 18.40 -11.53
N GLY A 16 3.21 17.36 -11.71
CA GLY A 16 3.67 16.08 -12.22
C GLY A 16 2.96 14.88 -11.59
N ILE A 17 3.35 13.70 -12.06
CA ILE A 17 2.85 12.43 -11.52
C ILE A 17 3.78 11.98 -10.39
N TYR A 18 3.19 11.60 -9.26
CA TYR A 18 3.88 11.12 -8.07
C TYR A 18 3.22 9.83 -7.58
N ASN A 19 4.03 8.88 -7.13
CA ASN A 19 3.53 7.70 -6.45
C ASN A 19 3.39 7.98 -4.96
N LEU A 20 2.26 7.58 -4.39
CA LEU A 20 2.03 7.61 -2.96
C LEU A 20 1.83 6.18 -2.46
N THR A 21 2.82 5.68 -1.73
CA THR A 21 2.84 4.35 -1.11
C THR A 21 3.64 4.43 0.19
N ASP A 22 3.45 3.45 1.07
CA ASP A 22 4.33 3.23 2.23
C ASP A 22 5.76 2.83 1.79
N ASN A 23 6.64 2.60 2.75
CA ASN A 23 8.07 2.37 2.46
C ASN A 23 8.38 0.88 2.22
N GLU A 24 7.46 -0.01 2.57
CA GLU A 24 7.68 -1.44 2.63
C GLU A 24 6.89 -2.21 1.57
N LYS A 25 7.34 -3.43 1.27
CA LYS A 25 6.65 -4.33 0.35
C LYS A 25 6.22 -5.59 1.08
N TYR A 26 4.96 -5.98 0.90
CA TYR A 26 4.45 -7.22 1.45
C TYR A 26 3.63 -7.98 0.43
N THR A 27 3.74 -9.29 0.48
CA THR A 27 2.84 -10.17 -0.24
C THR A 27 1.47 -10.18 0.43
N LYS A 28 0.43 -10.48 -0.34
CA LYS A 28 -0.92 -10.67 0.22
C LYS A 28 -0.93 -11.74 1.32
N LYS A 29 -0.11 -12.79 1.17
CA LYS A 29 0.03 -13.86 2.15
C LYS A 29 0.54 -13.32 3.49
N GLN A 30 1.62 -12.55 3.49
CA GLN A 30 2.18 -11.95 4.71
C GLN A 30 1.18 -11.06 5.44
N ILE A 31 0.44 -10.21 4.71
CA ILE A 31 -0.57 -9.33 5.31
C ILE A 31 -1.67 -10.16 5.99
N ILE A 32 -2.17 -11.19 5.30
CA ILE A 32 -3.26 -12.04 5.83
C ILE A 32 -2.79 -12.88 7.01
N GLU A 33 -1.61 -13.50 6.94
CA GLU A 33 -1.05 -14.29 8.04
C GLU A 33 -0.85 -13.43 9.28
N TRP A 34 -0.23 -12.25 9.14
CA TRP A 34 -0.06 -11.32 10.25
C TRP A 34 -1.39 -10.87 10.83
N THR A 35 -2.38 -10.55 9.97
CA THR A 35 -3.69 -10.10 10.43
C THR A 35 -4.44 -11.22 11.16
N ALA A 36 -4.37 -12.45 10.64
CA ALA A 36 -4.97 -13.62 11.26
C ALA A 36 -4.40 -13.88 12.66
N GLU A 37 -3.07 -13.80 12.79
CA GLU A 37 -2.36 -13.88 14.07
C GLU A 37 -2.86 -12.81 15.05
N LYS A 38 -2.96 -11.54 14.62
CA LYS A 38 -3.43 -10.44 15.48
C LYS A 38 -4.89 -10.58 15.93
N LEU A 39 -5.72 -11.25 15.15
CA LEU A 39 -7.13 -11.50 15.48
C LEU A 39 -7.34 -12.82 16.24
N GLY A 40 -6.29 -13.61 16.47
CA GLY A 40 -6.43 -14.93 17.10
C GLY A 40 -7.18 -15.95 16.25
N ILE A 41 -7.28 -15.73 14.94
CA ILE A 41 -7.89 -16.68 14.00
C ILE A 41 -6.79 -17.56 13.40
N GLY A 42 -7.11 -18.85 13.19
CA GLY A 42 -6.17 -19.81 12.63
C GLY A 42 -5.67 -19.41 11.22
N SER A 43 -4.60 -20.08 10.78
CA SER A 43 -3.98 -19.81 9.46
C SER A 43 -5.00 -19.90 8.31
N VAL A 44 -5.01 -18.87 7.47
CA VAL A 44 -5.89 -18.79 6.31
C VAL A 44 -5.22 -19.45 5.11
N SER A 45 -5.87 -20.46 4.52
CA SER A 45 -5.35 -21.15 3.34
C SER A 45 -5.76 -20.43 2.05
N PHE A 46 -4.80 -20.29 1.13
CA PHE A 46 -5.09 -19.82 -0.23
C PHE A 46 -5.34 -21.05 -1.11
N SER A 47 -6.44 -21.06 -1.85
CA SER A 47 -6.82 -22.18 -2.72
C SER A 47 -5.91 -22.37 -3.95
N GLY A 48 -4.97 -21.45 -4.20
CA GLY A 48 -4.15 -21.40 -5.42
C GLY A 48 -4.96 -21.07 -6.69
N LYS A 49 -6.30 -21.13 -6.61
CA LYS A 49 -7.19 -20.82 -7.72
C LYS A 49 -7.23 -19.33 -7.96
N ALA A 50 -7.12 -19.03 -9.22
CA ALA A 50 -6.84 -17.72 -9.70
C ALA A 50 -8.21 -16.98 -9.79
N SER A 51 -8.49 -15.98 -8.94
CA SER A 51 -9.73 -15.18 -8.99
C SER A 51 -9.95 -14.54 -10.38
N SER A 52 -11.05 -14.90 -11.05
CA SER A 52 -11.37 -14.49 -12.43
C SER A 52 -11.77 -13.02 -12.56
N ALA A 53 -12.45 -12.47 -11.53
CA ALA A 53 -13.14 -11.18 -11.63
C ALA A 53 -12.22 -9.97 -11.89
N ARG A 54 -10.95 -10.01 -11.45
CA ARG A 54 -10.01 -8.88 -11.60
C ARG A 54 -9.01 -9.02 -12.74
N ARG A 55 -8.96 -10.17 -13.41
CA ARG A 55 -7.91 -10.46 -14.40
C ARG A 55 -8.38 -10.45 -15.84
N SER A 56 -9.69 -10.41 -16.08
CA SER A 56 -10.26 -10.25 -17.42
C SER A 56 -9.82 -8.96 -18.11
N PHE A 57 -9.56 -7.89 -17.36
CA PHE A 57 -9.12 -6.59 -17.89
C PHE A 57 -7.59 -6.46 -18.05
N LEU A 58 -6.81 -7.48 -17.69
CA LEU A 58 -5.34 -7.43 -17.77
C LEU A 58 -4.88 -8.07 -19.10
N PRO A 59 -3.92 -7.46 -19.83
CA PRO A 59 -3.50 -7.91 -21.16
C PRO A 59 -3.12 -9.40 -21.25
N ASN A 60 -2.56 -9.96 -20.16
CA ASN A 60 -2.15 -11.37 -20.08
C ASN A 60 -2.84 -12.11 -18.93
N GLY A 61 -3.92 -11.56 -18.38
CA GLY A 61 -4.60 -12.14 -17.22
C GLY A 61 -3.73 -12.23 -15.96
N GLN A 62 -2.62 -11.47 -15.88
CA GLN A 62 -1.71 -11.44 -14.73
C GLN A 62 -1.49 -10.01 -14.24
N MET A 63 -1.52 -9.83 -12.91
CA MET A 63 -1.10 -8.55 -12.33
C MET A 63 0.43 -8.45 -12.39
N PRO A 64 0.99 -7.32 -12.83
CA PRO A 64 2.43 -7.12 -12.79
C PRO A 64 2.92 -7.12 -11.33
N ASN A 65 3.97 -7.89 -11.07
CA ASN A 65 4.70 -7.83 -9.80
C ASN A 65 5.71 -6.68 -9.87
N ARG A 66 5.47 -5.61 -9.12
CA ARG A 66 6.27 -4.39 -9.19
C ARG A 66 6.43 -3.76 -7.81
N ARG A 67 7.62 -3.20 -7.56
CA ARG A 67 7.89 -2.31 -6.43
C ARG A 67 7.68 -0.88 -6.89
N ILE A 68 6.89 -0.12 -6.15
CA ILE A 68 6.61 1.29 -6.45
C ILE A 68 7.51 2.16 -5.57
N SER A 69 8.23 3.10 -6.18
CA SER A 69 9.05 4.07 -5.45
C SER A 69 8.23 5.32 -5.13
N ASN A 70 8.27 5.78 -3.88
CA ASN A 70 7.68 7.03 -3.40
C ASN A 70 8.72 8.17 -3.27
N GLU A 71 9.98 7.92 -3.62
CA GLU A 71 11.11 8.84 -3.39
C GLU A 71 10.90 10.21 -4.02
N LYS A 72 10.31 10.27 -5.23
CA LYS A 72 10.01 11.53 -5.91
C LYS A 72 9.09 12.43 -5.05
N PHE A 73 8.09 11.85 -4.40
CA PHE A 73 7.14 12.58 -3.56
C PHE A 73 7.79 13.02 -2.26
N LYS A 74 8.52 12.11 -1.59
CA LYS A 74 9.25 12.40 -0.35
C LYS A 74 10.22 13.55 -0.50
N LYS A 75 11.00 13.56 -1.59
CA LYS A 75 11.98 14.63 -1.88
C LYS A 75 11.32 15.96 -2.21
N GLN A 76 10.24 15.96 -3.00
CA GLN A 76 9.58 17.20 -3.43
C GLN A 76 8.82 17.89 -2.29
N PHE A 77 8.12 17.11 -1.45
CA PHE A 77 7.17 17.65 -0.47
C PHE A 77 7.63 17.45 0.98
N HIS A 78 8.87 16.99 1.19
CA HIS A 78 9.42 16.61 2.50
C HIS A 78 8.47 15.70 3.30
N TRP A 79 7.74 14.85 2.58
CA TRP A 79 6.70 14.01 3.13
C TRP A 79 7.27 12.68 3.61
N ASN A 80 6.71 12.15 4.69
CA ASN A 80 6.88 10.76 5.12
C ASN A 80 5.50 10.19 5.48
N PRO A 81 5.21 8.91 5.18
CA PRO A 81 3.95 8.31 5.59
C PRO A 81 3.85 8.28 7.12
N ASN A 82 2.63 8.46 7.63
CA ASN A 82 2.35 8.29 9.07
C ASN A 82 2.53 6.83 9.50
N TYR A 83 2.25 5.88 8.60
CA TYR A 83 2.46 4.45 8.78
C TYR A 83 3.46 3.96 7.75
N ASN A 84 4.64 3.53 8.20
CA ASN A 84 5.71 3.11 7.29
C ASN A 84 5.49 1.70 6.74
N SER A 85 4.63 0.92 7.40
CA SER A 85 4.21 -0.42 7.02
C SER A 85 2.71 -0.62 7.23
N PHE A 86 2.15 -1.65 6.59
CA PHE A 86 0.77 -2.06 6.86
C PHE A 86 0.54 -2.44 8.33
N MET A 87 1.56 -2.97 9.03
CA MET A 87 1.45 -3.38 10.43
C MET A 87 1.16 -2.17 11.32
N ASP A 88 1.89 -1.07 11.12
CA ASP A 88 1.69 0.17 11.89
C ASP A 88 0.25 0.68 11.73
N GLY A 89 -0.24 0.71 10.49
CA GLY A 89 -1.60 1.16 10.19
C GLY A 89 -2.68 0.21 10.73
N TYR A 90 -2.50 -1.11 10.58
CA TYR A 90 -3.46 -2.10 11.04
C TYR A 90 -3.52 -2.16 12.57
N LEU A 91 -2.40 -1.99 13.27
CA LEU A 91 -2.38 -1.90 14.73
C LEU A 91 -3.21 -0.73 15.25
N GLU A 92 -3.31 0.36 14.51
CA GLU A 92 -4.19 1.47 14.89
C GLU A 92 -5.67 1.14 14.61
N ILE A 93 -5.97 0.56 13.45
CA ILE A 93 -7.34 0.15 13.09
C ILE A 93 -7.89 -0.87 14.09
N LEU A 94 -7.08 -1.85 14.51
CA LEU A 94 -7.50 -2.91 15.44
C LEU A 94 -7.70 -2.45 16.88
N LYS A 95 -7.31 -1.22 17.23
CA LYS A 95 -7.57 -0.63 18.56
C LYS A 95 -8.91 0.10 18.65
N GLN A 96 -9.56 0.34 17.52
CA GLN A 96 -10.86 1.02 17.42
C GLN A 96 -11.99 0.01 17.62
#